data_AF-Q2FPV8-F1
#
_entry.id   AF-Q2FPV8-F1
#
_cell.length_a   1.000
_cell.length_b   1.000
_cell.length_c   1.000
_cell.angle_alpha   90.00
_cell.angle_beta   90.00
_cell.angle_gamma   90.00
#
_symmetry.space_group_name_H-M   'P 1'
#
loop_
_entity.id
_entity.type
_entity.pdbx_description
1 polymer ?
#
loop_
_entity_poly.entity_id
_entity_poly.type
_entity_poly.pdbx_seq_one_letter_code
_entity_poly.pdbx_strand_id
1 'polypeptide(L)'
;MKKASNIIVSLIITLVLSVMICSVFAEDTHAAPPNGHPNGGFDKMVQNLSEQGFDVSKIQAAIDSGDNDTARKLLDEFYAAHPEAKPKRPEMSAEQLAKIIQELKEKGKDVTAIETALAGGNTTAAQSLLDEFWKNNPGERPAPPNQSEKPPQ
;
A
#
# COMPACT_ATOMS: atom_id res chain seq x y z
N MET A 1 -25.32 -62.58 -6.58
CA MET A 1 -25.78 -61.23 -6.22
C MET A 1 -24.77 -60.56 -5.31
N LYS A 2 -23.83 -59.79 -5.87
CA LYS A 2 -22.90 -58.88 -5.18
C LYS A 2 -22.01 -58.27 -6.25
N LYS A 3 -21.50 -57.05 -5.99
CA LYS A 3 -20.62 -56.21 -6.84
C LYS A 3 -21.34 -55.14 -7.68
N ALA A 4 -22.31 -54.44 -7.09
CA ALA A 4 -22.86 -53.21 -7.68
C ALA A 4 -22.43 -51.91 -6.97
N SER A 5 -21.65 -51.96 -5.88
CA SER A 5 -21.32 -50.74 -5.10
C SER A 5 -19.91 -50.17 -5.24
N ASN A 6 -18.96 -50.87 -5.88
CA ASN A 6 -17.54 -50.45 -5.88
C ASN A 6 -17.07 -49.72 -7.15
N ILE A 7 -17.91 -49.64 -8.19
CA ILE A 7 -17.54 -48.99 -9.46
C ILE A 7 -17.78 -47.47 -9.39
N ILE A 8 -18.80 -47.03 -8.65
CA ILE A 8 -19.17 -45.60 -8.55
C ILE A 8 -18.14 -44.83 -7.70
N VAL A 9 -17.60 -45.44 -6.64
CA VAL A 9 -16.58 -44.81 -5.78
C VAL A 9 -15.24 -44.68 -6.51
N SER A 10 -14.91 -45.61 -7.41
CA SER A 10 -13.66 -45.57 -8.18
C SER A 10 -13.63 -44.47 -9.25
N LEU A 11 -14.79 -44.02 -9.72
CA LEU A 11 -14.93 -42.97 -10.74
C LEU A 11 -14.81 -41.55 -10.14
N ILE A 12 -15.12 -41.38 -8.85
CA ILE A 12 -14.97 -40.10 -8.14
C ILE A 12 -13.52 -39.91 -7.67
N ILE A 13 -12.82 -40.99 -7.31
CA ILE A 13 -11.41 -40.92 -6.87
C ILE A 13 -10.46 -40.63 -8.03
N THR A 14 -10.79 -41.04 -9.26
CA THR A 14 -10.04 -40.66 -10.46
C THR A 14 -10.26 -39.20 -10.86
N LEU A 15 -11.35 -38.57 -10.41
CA LEU A 15 -11.59 -37.14 -10.61
C LEU A 15 -10.66 -36.25 -9.75
N VAL A 16 -10.17 -36.77 -8.62
CA VAL A 16 -9.33 -36.01 -7.67
C VAL A 16 -7.82 -36.22 -7.93
N LEU A 17 -7.46 -37.24 -8.72
CA LEU A 17 -6.07 -37.53 -9.14
C LEU A 17 -5.75 -37.07 -10.57
N SER A 18 -6.57 -36.22 -11.18
CA SER A 18 -6.19 -35.43 -12.37
C SER A 18 -5.40 -34.17 -11.98
N VAL A 19 -4.49 -34.33 -11.01
CA VAL A 19 -3.38 -33.41 -10.74
C VAL A 19 -2.28 -33.74 -11.75
N MET A 20 -2.61 -33.56 -13.03
CA MET A 20 -1.68 -33.55 -14.16
C MET A 20 -1.67 -32.09 -14.61
N ILE A 21 -0.80 -31.26 -14.05
CA ILE A 21 0.41 -30.82 -14.74
C ILE A 21 0.11 -30.61 -16.24
N CYS A 22 -0.51 -29.48 -16.56
CA CYS A 22 -0.42 -28.84 -17.86
C CYS A 22 -0.33 -27.33 -17.61
N SER A 23 0.91 -26.84 -17.75
CA SER A 23 1.28 -25.45 -18.08
C SER A 23 1.02 -24.42 -16.96
N VAL A 24 1.94 -24.05 -16.07
CA VAL A 24 3.34 -23.64 -16.25
C VAL A 24 3.56 -22.80 -17.51
N PHE A 25 3.80 -21.51 -17.26
CA PHE A 25 4.04 -20.40 -18.18
C PHE A 25 2.86 -20.02 -19.08
N ALA A 26 1.96 -19.21 -18.52
CA ALA A 26 1.56 -18.03 -19.27
C ALA A 26 2.87 -17.29 -19.59
N GLU A 27 3.33 -17.49 -20.82
CA GLU A 27 4.46 -16.82 -21.43
C GLU A 27 4.28 -15.31 -21.22
N ASP A 28 5.37 -14.71 -20.75
CA ASP A 28 5.63 -13.29 -20.72
C ASP A 28 4.96 -12.57 -21.89
N THR A 29 3.87 -11.91 -21.60
CA THR A 29 3.73 -10.56 -22.12
C THR A 29 3.53 -9.67 -20.90
N HIS A 30 4.65 -9.29 -20.28
CA HIS A 30 4.84 -7.91 -19.87
C HIS A 30 4.49 -7.00 -21.05
N ALA A 31 3.20 -6.80 -21.27
CA ALA A 31 2.69 -5.55 -21.78
C ALA A 31 2.12 -4.87 -20.55
N ALA A 32 3.01 -4.36 -19.71
CA ALA A 32 2.72 -3.10 -19.04
C ALA A 32 2.17 -2.18 -20.15
N PRO A 33 0.94 -1.64 -20.03
CA PRO A 33 0.44 -0.75 -21.05
C PRO A 33 1.49 0.35 -21.30
N PRO A 34 1.93 0.55 -22.56
CA PRO A 34 2.90 1.57 -22.91
C PRO A 34 2.17 2.91 -22.89
N ASN A 35 1.93 3.42 -21.68
CA ASN A 35 1.66 4.81 -21.36
C ASN A 35 1.32 4.87 -19.88
N GLY A 36 2.35 5.08 -19.06
CA GLY A 36 2.17 5.49 -17.68
C GLY A 36 1.30 6.73 -17.67
N HIS A 37 0.05 6.56 -17.23
CA HIS A 37 -0.78 7.69 -16.87
C HIS A 37 -0.02 8.42 -15.74
N PRO A 38 0.09 9.77 -15.78
CA PRO A 38 0.86 10.55 -14.80
C PRO A 38 0.31 10.48 -13.34
N ASN A 39 -0.58 9.53 -13.05
CA ASN A 39 -1.18 9.30 -11.74
C ASN A 39 -0.57 8.06 -11.05
N GLY A 40 0.76 7.88 -11.16
CA GLY A 40 1.53 6.69 -10.75
C GLY A 40 1.60 6.40 -9.25
N GLY A 41 0.57 6.76 -8.48
CA GLY A 41 0.42 6.43 -7.07
C GLY A 41 -0.22 5.06 -6.84
N PHE A 42 -1.25 4.70 -7.60
CA PHE A 42 -2.00 3.46 -7.37
C PHE A 42 -1.25 2.22 -7.85
N ASP A 43 -0.65 2.24 -9.04
CA ASP A 43 0.06 1.08 -9.60
C ASP A 43 1.21 0.61 -8.69
N LYS A 44 2.03 1.55 -8.22
CA LYS A 44 3.14 1.23 -7.29
C LYS A 44 2.63 0.68 -5.96
N MET A 45 1.48 1.17 -5.50
CA MET A 45 0.88 0.72 -4.25
C MET A 45 0.35 -0.70 -4.38
N VAL A 46 -0.38 -0.98 -5.45
CA VAL A 46 -0.93 -2.30 -5.76
C VAL A 46 0.18 -3.32 -5.99
N GLN A 47 1.25 -2.94 -6.70
CA GLN A 47 2.43 -3.79 -6.86
C GLN A 47 3.04 -4.17 -5.49
N ASN A 48 3.30 -3.19 -4.63
CA ASN A 48 3.86 -3.43 -3.30
C ASN A 48 2.94 -4.31 -2.41
N LEU A 49 1.62 -4.20 -2.58
CA LEU A 49 0.65 -5.07 -1.88
C LEU A 49 0.68 -6.50 -2.44
N SER A 50 0.78 -6.66 -3.76
CA SER A 50 0.93 -7.97 -4.40
C SER A 50 2.22 -8.66 -3.98
N GLU A 51 3.33 -7.93 -3.87
CA GLU A 51 4.63 -8.44 -3.42
C GLU A 51 4.59 -8.89 -1.95
N GLN A 52 3.73 -8.29 -1.13
CA GLN A 52 3.44 -8.74 0.23
C GLN A 52 2.53 -9.99 0.28
N GLY A 53 2.06 -10.47 -0.87
CA GLY A 53 1.22 -11.67 -0.98
C GLY A 53 -0.28 -11.41 -0.84
N PHE A 54 -0.72 -10.15 -0.90
CA PHE A 54 -2.15 -9.82 -0.86
C PHE A 54 -2.80 -9.98 -2.23
N ASP A 55 -4.04 -10.44 -2.26
CA ASP A 55 -4.85 -10.43 -3.48
C ASP A 55 -5.37 -9.02 -3.76
N VAL A 56 -4.82 -8.42 -4.80
CA VAL A 56 -5.13 -7.06 -5.24
C VAL A 56 -5.82 -7.05 -6.61
N SER A 57 -6.23 -8.21 -7.12
CA SER A 57 -6.77 -8.37 -8.47
C SER A 57 -7.97 -7.44 -8.76
N LYS A 58 -8.82 -7.21 -7.76
CA LYS A 58 -9.98 -6.30 -7.88
C LYS A 58 -9.57 -4.83 -7.95
N ILE A 59 -8.53 -4.44 -7.21
CA ILE A 59 -8.01 -3.07 -7.22
C ILE A 59 -7.31 -2.81 -8.55
N GLN A 60 -6.49 -3.77 -9.01
CA GLN A 60 -5.81 -3.69 -10.31
C GLN A 60 -6.81 -3.58 -11.46
N ALA A 61 -7.88 -4.38 -11.48
CA ALA A 61 -8.90 -4.27 -12.53
C ALA A 61 -9.60 -2.91 -12.57
N ALA A 62 -9.83 -2.27 -11.41
CA ALA A 62 -10.39 -0.92 -11.35
C ALA A 62 -9.39 0.13 -11.89
N ILE A 63 -8.09 -0.03 -11.60
CA ILE A 63 -7.03 0.83 -12.16
C ILE A 63 -6.93 0.65 -13.68
N ASP A 64 -6.89 -0.58 -14.16
CA ASP A 64 -6.75 -0.91 -15.59
C ASP A 64 -7.95 -0.41 -16.41
N SER A 65 -9.13 -0.36 -15.81
CA SER A 65 -10.35 0.22 -16.41
C SER A 65 -10.42 1.75 -16.32
N GLY A 66 -9.46 2.39 -15.63
CA GLY A 66 -9.43 3.83 -15.40
C GLY A 66 -10.42 4.33 -14.35
N ASP A 67 -11.11 3.43 -13.63
CA ASP A 67 -12.06 3.75 -12.58
C ASP A 67 -11.33 4.03 -11.25
N ASN A 68 -10.74 5.23 -11.17
CA ASN A 68 -9.96 5.67 -10.02
C ASN A 68 -10.82 5.79 -8.74
N ASP A 69 -12.11 6.10 -8.85
CA ASP A 69 -13.00 6.23 -7.69
C ASP A 69 -13.28 4.85 -7.07
N THR A 70 -13.56 3.85 -7.90
CA THR A 70 -13.72 2.47 -7.44
C THR A 70 -12.39 1.92 -6.91
N ALA A 71 -11.28 2.17 -7.60
CA ALA A 71 -9.95 1.77 -7.12
C ALA A 71 -9.63 2.36 -5.74
N ARG A 72 -9.91 3.65 -5.54
CA ARG A 72 -9.75 4.35 -4.25
C ARG A 72 -10.58 3.69 -3.15
N LYS A 73 -11.87 3.41 -3.43
CA LYS A 73 -12.77 2.79 -2.46
C LYS A 73 -12.34 1.38 -2.09
N LEU A 74 -12.00 0.55 -3.08
CA LEU A 74 -11.53 -0.82 -2.85
C LEU A 74 -10.24 -0.85 -2.03
N LEU A 75 -9.33 0.10 -2.29
CA LEU A 75 -8.11 0.25 -1.53
C LEU A 75 -8.36 0.70 -0.08
N ASP A 76 -9.30 1.62 0.14
CA ASP A 76 -9.68 2.06 1.49
C ASP A 76 -10.33 0.90 2.28
N GLU A 77 -11.21 0.11 1.64
CA GLU A 77 -11.79 -1.12 2.22
C GLU A 77 -10.71 -2.15 2.54
N PHE A 78 -9.77 -2.36 1.61
CA PHE A 78 -8.63 -3.25 1.80
C PHE A 78 -7.81 -2.86 3.03
N TYR A 79 -7.49 -1.57 3.19
CA TYR A 79 -6.73 -1.09 4.34
C TYR A 79 -7.51 -1.04 5.66
N ALA A 80 -8.84 -1.04 5.61
CA ALA A 80 -9.66 -1.23 6.79
C ALA A 80 -9.61 -2.69 7.28
N ALA A 81 -9.57 -3.64 6.35
CA ALA A 81 -9.44 -5.08 6.65
C ALA A 81 -8.01 -5.50 6.99
N HIS A 82 -7.01 -4.87 6.35
CA HIS A 82 -5.58 -5.15 6.48
C HIS A 82 -4.82 -3.90 6.94
N PRO A 83 -5.01 -3.45 8.20
CA PRO A 83 -4.30 -2.29 8.74
C PRO A 83 -2.78 -2.45 8.70
N GLU A 84 -2.27 -3.68 8.77
CA GLU A 84 -0.85 -4.03 8.65
C GLU A 84 -0.25 -3.78 7.27
N ALA A 85 -1.08 -3.82 6.22
CA ALA A 85 -0.66 -3.61 4.84
C ALA A 85 -0.52 -2.13 4.49
N LYS A 86 -0.99 -1.22 5.38
CA LYS A 86 -0.86 0.22 5.17
C LYS A 86 0.61 0.58 5.00
N PRO A 87 0.97 1.31 3.92
CA PRO A 87 2.35 1.70 3.70
C PRO A 87 2.82 2.52 4.91
N LYS A 88 3.88 2.04 5.55
CA LYS A 88 4.57 2.83 6.57
C LYS A 88 5.11 4.07 5.89
N ARG A 89 4.92 5.23 6.51
CA ARG A 89 5.58 6.44 6.03
C ARG A 89 7.09 6.22 6.04
N PRO A 90 7.81 6.70 5.02
CA PRO A 90 9.26 6.71 5.08
C PRO A 90 9.72 7.43 6.34
N GLU A 91 10.81 6.95 6.92
CA GLU A 91 11.44 7.63 8.06
C GLU A 91 11.89 9.02 7.62
N MET A 92 11.51 10.03 8.40
CA MET A 92 11.93 11.40 8.18
C MET A 92 13.32 11.60 8.78
N SER A 93 14.16 12.34 8.05
CA SER A 93 15.46 12.74 8.58
C SER A 93 15.30 13.70 9.76
N ALA A 94 16.33 13.79 10.60
CA ALA A 94 16.32 14.70 11.75
C ALA A 94 16.16 16.16 11.31
N GLU A 95 16.75 16.54 10.17
CA GLU A 95 16.66 17.89 9.60
C GLU A 95 15.23 18.20 9.14
N GLN A 96 14.56 17.23 8.50
CA GLN A 96 13.19 17.38 8.07
C GLN A 96 12.24 17.52 9.28
N LEU A 97 12.43 16.70 10.31
CA LEU A 97 11.67 16.81 11.56
C LEU A 97 11.90 18.17 12.23
N ALA A 98 13.15 18.63 12.33
CA ALA A 98 13.48 19.93 12.91
C ALA A 98 12.78 21.09 12.19
N LYS A 99 12.77 21.07 10.86
CA LYS A 99 12.08 22.09 10.05
C LYS A 99 10.57 22.12 10.36
N ILE A 100 9.92 20.97 10.39
CA ILE A 100 8.48 20.88 10.68
C ILE A 100 8.18 21.37 12.10
N ILE A 101 8.98 20.98 13.09
CA ILE A 101 8.84 21.41 14.48
C ILE A 101 8.95 22.93 14.58
N GLN A 102 9.91 23.54 13.88
CA GLN A 102 10.09 24.99 13.84
C GLN A 102 8.87 25.70 13.25
N GLU A 103 8.35 25.24 12.10
CA GLU A 103 7.13 25.79 11.50
C GLU A 103 5.91 25.67 12.42
N LEU A 104 5.78 24.55 13.13
CA LEU A 104 4.71 24.36 14.11
C LEU A 104 4.86 25.28 15.33
N LYS A 105 6.09 25.54 15.81
CA LYS A 105 6.37 26.51 16.88
C LYS A 105 6.00 27.93 16.47
N GLU A 106 6.34 28.32 15.24
CA GLU A 106 6.00 29.64 14.70
C GLU A 106 4.48 29.86 14.60
N LYS A 107 3.73 28.78 14.34
CA LYS A 107 2.27 28.76 14.38
C LYS A 107 1.69 28.72 15.80
N GLY A 108 2.52 28.77 16.83
CA GLY A 108 2.10 28.71 18.23
C GLY A 108 1.56 27.35 18.67
N LYS A 109 1.96 26.26 18.00
CA LYS A 109 1.56 24.89 18.38
C LYS A 109 2.53 24.33 19.41
N ASP A 110 1.98 23.56 20.35
CA ASP A 110 2.79 22.80 21.29
C ASP A 110 3.40 21.59 20.58
N VAL A 111 4.72 21.59 20.49
CA VAL A 111 5.55 20.51 19.94
C VAL A 111 6.67 20.11 20.89
N THR A 112 6.58 20.47 22.17
CA THR A 112 7.66 20.24 23.15
C THR A 112 8.03 18.76 23.27
N ALA A 113 7.04 17.86 23.23
CA ALA A 113 7.29 16.41 23.24
C ALA A 113 8.07 15.93 22.00
N ILE A 114 7.73 16.47 20.83
CA ILE A 114 8.36 16.12 19.55
C ILE A 114 9.81 16.65 19.53
N GLU A 115 10.00 17.89 19.96
CA GLU A 115 11.32 18.54 20.08
C GLU A 115 12.23 17.79 21.05
N THR A 116 11.70 17.33 22.19
CA THR A 116 12.47 16.55 23.17
C THR A 116 12.91 15.21 22.59
N ALA A 117 12.02 14.50 21.88
CA ALA A 117 12.36 13.23 21.23
C ALA A 117 13.45 13.41 20.16
N LEU A 118 13.35 14.50 19.38
CA LEU A 118 14.34 14.83 18.36
C LEU A 118 15.69 15.23 18.97
N ALA A 119 15.69 16.05 20.02
CA ALA A 119 16.90 16.44 20.75
C ALA A 119 17.61 15.24 21.41
N GLY A 120 16.84 14.22 21.81
CA GLY A 120 17.37 12.93 22.26
C GLY A 120 17.88 12.01 21.14
N GLY A 121 17.85 12.46 19.88
CA GLY A 121 18.27 11.69 18.70
C GLY A 121 17.31 10.59 18.27
N ASN A 122 16.10 10.52 18.85
CA ASN A 122 15.11 9.50 18.55
C ASN A 122 14.13 9.98 17.48
N THR A 123 14.56 9.89 16.22
CA THR A 123 13.76 10.31 15.05
C THR A 123 12.48 9.51 14.89
N THR A 124 12.50 8.20 15.21
CA THR A 124 11.31 7.33 15.15
C THR A 124 10.25 7.76 16.17
N ALA A 125 10.64 8.06 17.40
CA ALA A 125 9.72 8.57 18.42
C ALA A 125 9.21 9.96 18.08
N ALA A 126 10.09 10.86 17.62
CA ALA A 126 9.70 12.20 17.17
C ALA A 126 8.68 12.13 16.02
N GLN A 127 8.91 11.27 15.02
CA GLN A 127 7.97 11.05 13.92
C GLN A 127 6.64 10.48 14.41
N SER A 128 6.64 9.53 15.34
CA SER A 128 5.41 8.97 15.90
C SER A 128 4.58 10.01 16.64
N LEU A 129 5.22 10.87 17.44
CA LEU A 129 4.57 11.98 18.15
C LEU A 129 4.03 13.03 17.17
N LEU A 130 4.76 13.30 16.09
CA LEU A 130 4.33 14.22 15.04
C LEU A 130 3.12 13.66 14.25
N ASP A 131 3.07 12.35 14.01
CA ASP A 131 1.92 11.68 13.40
C ASP A 131 0.67 11.75 14.30
N GLU A 132 0.84 11.56 15.61
CA GLU A 132 -0.23 11.75 16.59
C GLU A 132 -0.71 13.21 16.64
N PHE A 133 0.23 14.16 16.60
CA PHE A 133 -0.10 15.59 16.52
C PHE A 133 -0.98 15.89 15.30
N TRP A 134 -0.64 15.39 14.11
CA TRP A 134 -1.46 15.59 12.90
C TRP A 134 -2.79 14.87 12.94
N LYS A 135 -2.89 13.71 13.60
CA LYS A 135 -4.18 13.03 13.80
C LYS A 135 -5.15 13.91 14.58
N ASN A 136 -4.64 14.63 15.59
CA ASN A 136 -5.42 15.56 16.41
C ASN A 136 -5.55 16.95 15.76
N ASN A 137 -4.67 17.29 14.82
CA ASN A 137 -4.62 18.58 14.13
C ASN A 137 -4.50 18.40 12.61
N PRO A 138 -5.53 17.87 11.93
CA PRO A 138 -5.44 17.48 10.52
C PRO A 138 -5.11 18.66 9.59
N GLY A 139 -5.53 19.88 9.94
CA GLY A 139 -5.24 21.10 9.16
C GLY A 139 -3.81 21.63 9.28
N GLU A 140 -3.02 21.13 10.22
CA GLU A 140 -1.63 21.54 10.41
C GLU A 140 -0.63 20.66 9.66
N ARG A 141 -1.13 19.61 9.00
CA ARG A 141 -0.29 18.73 8.21
C ARG A 141 0.28 19.50 7.01
N PRO A 142 1.62 19.59 6.87
CA PRO A 142 2.20 20.23 5.71
C PRO A 142 1.73 19.51 4.45
N ALA A 143 1.37 20.28 3.43
CA ALA A 143 1.05 19.70 2.13
C ALA A 143 2.29 18.91 1.64
N PRO A 144 2.10 17.74 1.00
CA PRO A 144 3.22 17.07 0.37
C PRO A 144 3.91 18.06 -0.57
N PRO A 145 5.26 18.12 -0.59
CA PRO A 145 5.96 19.01 -1.51
C PRO A 145 5.45 18.71 -2.93
N ASN A 146 4.99 19.74 -3.63
CA ASN A 146 4.65 19.62 -5.04
C ASN A 146 5.90 19.10 -5.76
N GLN A 147 5.89 17.83 -6.17
CA GLN A 147 6.98 17.21 -6.93
C GLN A 147 7.18 17.85 -8.33
N SER A 148 6.46 18.93 -8.62
CA SER A 148 6.45 19.65 -9.90
C SER A 148 7.37 20.87 -9.96
N GLU A 149 8.05 21.25 -8.87
CA GLU A 149 9.13 22.24 -8.96
C GLU A 149 10.38 21.60 -9.57
N LYS A 150 10.35 21.49 -10.90
CA LYS A 150 11.55 21.26 -11.72
C LYS A 150 12.60 22.31 -11.32
N PRO A 151 13.83 21.91 -10.94
CA PRO A 151 14.88 22.88 -10.64
C PRO A 151 15.10 23.79 -11.87
N PRO A 152 15.24 25.11 -11.69
CA PRO A 152 15.69 25.96 -12.78
C PRO A 152 17.04 25.46 -13.27
N GLN A 153 17.13 25.18 -14.57
CA GLN A 153 18.38 24.89 -15.27
C GLN A 153 19.19 26.17 -15.46
#